data_AF-A0A8E0RVE5-F1
#
_entry.id   AF-A0A8E0RVE5-F1
#
_cell.length_a   1.000
_cell.length_b   1.000
_cell.length_c   1.000
_cell.angle_alpha   90.00
_cell.angle_beta   90.00
_cell.angle_gamma   90.00
#
_symmetry.space_group_name_H-M   'P 1'
#
loop_
_entity.id
_entity.type
_entity.pdbx_description
1 polymer ?
#
loop_
_entity_poly.entity_id
_entity_poly.type
_entity_poly.pdbx_seq_one_letter_code
_entity_poly.pdbx_strand_id
1 'polypeptide(L)' 'MEIYPSCKVKHFTALSEKTGIPFHEMIFFDDLSWNIQDARQLGIHAHHVPNGITVSTVRRAIKEYEHFASERKKNMTPK' A
#
# COMPACT_ATOMS: atom_id res chain seq x y z
N MET A 1 -1.97 -18.12 -2.12
CA MET A 1 -3.04 -17.21 -2.55
C MET A 1 -3.54 -16.52 -1.30
N GLU A 2 -3.39 -15.19 -1.21
CA GLU A 2 -3.69 -14.44 0.03
C GLU A 2 -5.16 -14.00 0.10
N ILE A 3 -6.07 -14.95 -0.07
CA ILE A 3 -7.52 -14.72 -0.05
C ILE A 3 -8.13 -15.64 1.01
N TYR A 4 -8.33 -15.10 2.21
CA TYR A 4 -8.90 -15.82 3.36
C TYR A 4 -9.31 -14.80 4.46
N PRO A 5 -10.21 -15.16 5.40
CA PRO A 5 -10.58 -14.25 6.49
C PRO A 5 -9.39 -13.94 7.42
N SER A 6 -8.98 -12.68 7.47
CA SER A 6 -7.95 -12.15 8.38
C SER A 6 -7.88 -10.63 8.33
N CYS A 7 -7.09 -10.01 9.23
CA CYS A 7 -6.72 -8.61 9.10
C CYS A 7 -5.72 -8.40 7.96
N LYS A 8 -5.79 -7.25 7.28
CA LYS A 8 -4.92 -6.93 6.14
C LYS A 8 -3.44 -6.95 6.47
N VAL A 9 -3.08 -6.70 7.74
CA VAL A 9 -1.70 -6.83 8.21
C VAL A 9 -1.12 -8.21 7.88
N LYS A 10 -1.84 -9.29 8.16
CA LYS A 10 -1.37 -10.66 7.85
C LYS A 10 -1.22 -10.90 6.35
N HIS A 11 -2.15 -10.40 5.55
CA HIS A 11 -2.07 -10.52 4.09
C HIS A 11 -0.85 -9.79 3.53
N PHE A 12 -0.59 -8.56 3.98
CA PHE A 12 0.56 -7.80 3.50
C PHE A 12 1.89 -8.41 3.94
N THR A 13 2.00 -8.87 5.20
CA THR A 13 3.21 -9.56 5.67
C THR A 13 3.51 -10.78 4.80
N ALA A 14 2.51 -11.65 4.56
CA ALA A 14 2.68 -12.81 3.72
C ALA A 14 3.01 -12.46 2.25
N LEU A 15 2.43 -11.38 1.70
CA LEU A 15 2.78 -10.88 0.37
C LEU A 15 4.21 -10.36 0.31
N SER A 16 4.64 -9.58 1.30
CA SER A 16 6.01 -9.06 1.37
C SER A 16 7.02 -10.20 1.46
N GLU A 17 6.77 -11.20 2.30
CA GLU A 17 7.62 -12.39 2.43
C GLU A 17 7.71 -13.18 1.12
N LYS A 18 6.59 -13.37 0.41
CA LYS A 18 6.55 -14.14 -0.84
C LYS A 18 7.18 -13.42 -2.03
N THR A 19 7.08 -12.10 -2.07
CA THR A 19 7.52 -11.28 -3.21
C THR A 19 8.89 -10.65 -3.00
N GLY A 20 9.33 -10.50 -1.75
CA GLY A 20 10.50 -9.71 -1.37
C GLY A 20 10.30 -8.20 -1.51
N ILE A 21 9.11 -7.74 -1.89
CA ILE A 21 8.79 -6.32 -2.05
C ILE A 21 8.50 -5.72 -0.66
N PRO A 22 9.20 -4.64 -0.25
CA PRO A 22 8.93 -4.00 1.03
C PRO A 22 7.62 -3.19 1.00
N PHE A 23 6.98 -2.98 2.16
CA PHE A 23 5.69 -2.30 2.25
C PHE A 23 5.65 -0.90 1.61
N HIS A 24 6.73 -0.13 1.75
CA HIS A 24 6.82 1.21 1.19
C HIS A 24 6.92 1.21 -0.34
N GLU A 25 7.09 0.05 -0.97
CA GLU A 25 7.05 -0.12 -2.43
C GLU A 25 5.68 -0.58 -2.96
N MET A 26 4.67 -0.67 -2.09
CA MET A 26 3.33 -1.15 -2.44
C MET A 26 2.34 0.02 -2.56
N ILE A 27 1.43 -0.10 -3.54
CA ILE A 27 0.19 0.70 -3.62
C ILE A 27 -0.99 -0.22 -3.32
N PHE A 28 -1.92 0.26 -2.48
CA PHE A 28 -3.09 -0.51 -2.09
C PHE A 28 -4.39 0.29 -2.27
N PHE A 29 -5.44 -0.39 -2.72
CA PHE A 29 -6.78 0.16 -2.90
C PHE A 29 -7.79 -0.74 -2.20
N ASP A 30 -8.68 -0.16 -1.40
CA ASP A 30 -9.73 -0.89 -0.69
C ASP A 30 -10.91 0.06 -0.41
N ASP A 31 -12.12 -0.48 -0.37
CA ASP A 31 -13.36 0.25 -0.07
C ASP A 31 -13.61 0.38 1.43
N LEU A 32 -12.94 -0.42 2.26
CA LEU A 32 -13.08 -0.41 3.70
C LEU A 32 -12.02 0.49 4.35
N SER A 33 -12.44 1.56 5.02
CA SER A 33 -11.53 2.56 5.58
C SER A 33 -10.58 2.00 6.64
N TRP A 34 -10.99 0.99 7.42
CA TRP A 34 -10.12 0.35 8.41
C TRP A 34 -8.97 -0.44 7.76
N ASN A 35 -9.22 -1.09 6.61
CA ASN A 35 -8.17 -1.76 5.85
C ASN A 35 -7.11 -0.76 5.33
N ILE A 36 -7.56 0.44 4.95
CA ILE A 36 -6.67 1.53 4.53
C ILE A 36 -5.84 2.03 5.71
N GLN A 37 -6.43 2.14 6.90
CA GLN A 37 -5.71 2.53 8.12
C GLN A 37 -4.61 1.52 8.47
N ASP A 38 -4.94 0.22 8.48
CA ASP A 38 -3.96 -0.86 8.72
C ASP A 38 -2.80 -0.81 7.71
N ALA A 39 -3.11 -0.67 6.41
CA ALA A 39 -2.11 -0.59 5.36
C ALA A 39 -1.17 0.62 5.55
N ARG A 40 -1.73 1.79 5.88
CA ARG A 40 -0.93 3.01 6.11
C ARG A 40 -0.01 2.87 7.32
N GLN A 41 -0.44 2.20 8.39
CA GLN A 41 0.41 1.93 9.56
C GLN A 41 1.63 1.06 9.20
N LEU A 42 1.49 0.14 8.24
CA LEU A 42 2.61 -0.63 7.69
C LEU A 42 3.52 0.18 6.75
N GLY A 43 3.14 1.41 6.41
CA GLY A 43 3.87 2.27 5.48
C GLY A 43 3.54 2.02 4.01
N ILE A 44 2.42 1.35 3.71
CA ILE A 44 1.92 1.15 2.35
C ILE A 44 1.25 2.44 1.85
N HIS A 45 1.42 2.75 0.56
CA HIS A 45 0.72 3.86 -0.08
C HIS A 45 -0.73 3.47 -0.40
N ALA A 46 -1.64 3.72 0.54
CA ALA A 46 -3.02 3.19 0.46
C ALA A 46 -4.11 4.26 0.19
N HIS A 47 -5.07 3.89 -0.66
CA HIS A 47 -6.15 4.72 -1.20
C HIS A 47 -7.52 4.14 -0.88
N HIS A 48 -8.35 4.94 -0.19
CA HIS A 48 -9.74 4.59 0.08
C HIS A 48 -10.61 4.83 -1.16
N VAL A 49 -11.27 3.77 -1.64
CA VAL A 49 -12.06 3.77 -2.87
C VAL A 49 -13.47 3.20 -2.63
N PRO A 50 -14.32 3.90 -1.85
CA PRO A 50 -15.65 3.38 -1.46
C PRO A 50 -16.59 3.15 -2.65
N ASN A 51 -16.30 3.75 -3.81
CA ASN A 51 -17.06 3.60 -5.05
C ASN A 51 -16.30 2.78 -6.11
N GLY A 52 -15.33 1.97 -5.69
CA GLY A 52 -14.49 1.20 -6.58
C GLY A 52 -13.39 2.01 -7.28
N ILE A 53 -12.60 1.30 -8.08
CA ILE A 53 -11.42 1.83 -8.76
C ILE A 53 -11.78 2.25 -10.19
N THR A 54 -11.28 3.40 -10.62
CA THR A 54 -11.27 3.84 -12.01
C THR A 54 -9.83 3.97 -12.53
N VAL A 55 -9.68 4.08 -13.85
CA VAL A 55 -8.36 4.36 -14.45
C VAL A 55 -7.79 5.69 -13.95
N SER A 56 -8.63 6.70 -13.71
CA SER A 56 -8.17 7.99 -13.18
C SER A 56 -7.68 7.87 -11.73
N THR A 57 -8.33 7.05 -10.89
CA THR A 57 -7.84 6.82 -9.53
C THR A 57 -6.49 6.09 -9.53
N VAL A 58 -6.29 5.12 -10.43
CA VAL A 58 -4.99 4.43 -10.53
C VAL A 58 -3.90 5.38 -11.01
N ARG A 59 -4.15 6.18 -12.05
CA ARG A 59 -3.17 7.16 -12.54
C ARG A 59 -2.77 8.18 -11.48
N ARG A 60 -3.75 8.67 -10.72
CA ARG A 60 -3.49 9.59 -9.60
C ARG A 60 -2.61 8.93 -8.53
N ALA A 61 -2.97 7.72 -8.10
CA ALA A 61 -2.22 7.00 -7.07
C ALA A 61 -0.77 6.70 -7.49
N ILE A 62 -0.53 6.35 -8.75
CA ILE A 62 0.84 6.16 -9.27
C ILE A 62 1.64 7.47 -9.18
N LYS A 63 1.05 8.60 -9.60
CA LYS A 63 1.71 9.90 -9.52
C LYS A 63 2.00 10.32 -8.07
N GLU A 64 1.07 10.10 -7.15
CA GLU A 64 1.27 10.37 -5.72
C GLU A 64 2.34 9.46 -5.11
N TYR A 65 2.40 8.21 -5.55
CA TYR A 65 3.40 7.24 -5.12
C TYR A 65 4.82 7.64 -5.52
N GLU A 66 5.05 8.24 -6.69
CA GLU A 66 6.37 8.74 -7.11
C GLU A 66 6.97 9.71 -6.07
N HIS A 67 6.14 10.65 -5.59
CA HIS A 67 6.54 11.58 -4.53
C HIS A 67 6.76 10.84 -3.20
N PHE A 68 5.81 10.00 -2.81
CA PHE A 68 5.89 9.20 -1.58
C PHE A 68 7.17 8.35 -1.51
N ALA A 69 7.52 7.66 -2.59
CA ALA A 69 8.70 6.81 -2.69
C ALA A 69 10.00 7.62 -2.60
N SER A 70 10.03 8.83 -3.18
CA SER A 70 11.20 9.71 -3.11
C SER A 70 11.52 10.14 -1.67
N GLU A 71 10.50 10.45 -0.87
CA GLU A 71 10.67 10.85 0.54
C GLU A 71 11.11 9.67 1.40
N ARG A 72 10.58 8.48 1.15
CA ARG A 72 10.98 7.27 1.87
C ARG A 72 12.43 6.85 1.58
N LYS A 73 12.90 7.01 0.34
CA LYS A 73 14.31 6.72 -0.02
C LYS A 73 15.29 7.66 0.71
N LYS A 74 14.98 8.95 0.82
CA LYS A 74 15.80 9.94 1.56
C LYS A 74 15.92 9.61 3.05
N ASN A 75 14.86 9.08 3.65
CA ASN A 75 14.84 8.73 5.07
C ASN A 75 15.51 7.39 5.39
N MET A 76 15.92 6.63 4.37
CA MET A 76 16.49 5.28 4.51
C MET A 76 17.96 5.20 4.09
N THR A 77 18.51 6.26 3.52
CA THR A 77 19.96 6.40 3.35
C THR A 77 20.62 6.64 4.71
N PRO A 78 21.58 5.78 5.14
CA PRO A 78 22.32 6.03 6.37
C PRO A 78 23.07 7.35 6.27
N LYS A 79 23.05 8.12 7.36
CA LYS A 79 23.76 9.40 7.50
C LYS A 79 25.26 9.18 7.56
#